data_AF-A0A522QRF8-F1
#
_entry.id   AF-A0A522QRF8-F1
#
_cell.length_a   1.000
_cell.length_b   1.000
_cell.length_c   1.000
_cell.angle_alpha   90.00
_cell.angle_beta   90.00
_cell.angle_gamma   90.00
#
_symmetry.space_group_name_H-M   'P 1'
#
loop_
_entity.id
_entity.type
_entity.pdbx_description
1 polymer ?
#
loop_
_entity_poly.entity_id
_entity_poly.type
_entity_poly.pdbx_seq_one_letter_code
_entity_poly.pdbx_strand_id
1 'polypeptide(L)' 'MKVKKGDEVVVIAGKDRGVKGKVLEADPVTNRVVVEGVNRVKKHTRLSTSARGAKAGGI' A
#
# COMPACT_ATOMS: atom_id res chain seq x y z
N MET A 1 8.50 16.80 4.22
CA MET A 1 7.51 16.17 3.32
C MET A 1 6.30 17.10 3.19
N LYS A 2 5.79 17.34 1.97
CA LYS A 2 4.65 18.26 1.73
C LYS A 2 3.27 17.58 1.73
N VAL A 3 3.23 16.26 1.78
CA VAL A 3 2.02 15.43 1.67
C VAL A 3 1.71 14.82 3.03
N LYS A 4 0.44 14.86 3.46
CA LYS A 4 -0.02 14.29 4.72
C LYS A 4 -1.02 13.15 4.49
N LYS A 5 -1.23 12.36 5.54
CA LYS A 5 -2.29 11.34 5.55
C LYS A 5 -3.65 12.00 5.32
N GLY A 6 -4.42 11.48 4.38
CA GLY A 6 -5.75 11.98 4.04
C GLY A 6 -5.82 12.90 2.82
N ASP A 7 -4.68 13.37 2.30
CA ASP A 7 -4.64 14.18 1.08
C ASP A 7 -4.99 13.35 -0.16
N GLU A 8 -5.56 14.01 -1.18
CA GLU A 8 -5.76 13.45 -2.51
C GLU A 8 -4.59 13.83 -3.42
N VAL A 9 -3.97 12.84 -4.06
CA VAL A 9 -2.77 13.03 -4.89
C VAL A 9 -2.91 12.35 -6.25
N VAL A 10 -2.20 12.88 -7.24
CA VAL A 10 -2.06 12.32 -8.59
C VAL A 10 -0.64 11.76 -8.74
N VAL A 11 -0.53 10.56 -9.29
CA VAL A 11 0.76 9.96 -9.65
C VAL A 11 1.28 10.59 -10.96
N ILE A 12 2.43 11.25 -10.90
CA ILE A 12 3.02 11.98 -12.05
C ILE A 12 3.85 11.04 -12.95
N ALA A 13 4.44 9.99 -12.39
CA ALA A 13 5.33 9.08 -13.11
C ALA A 13 5.28 7.65 -12.55
N GLY A 14 5.74 6.67 -13.34
CA GLY A 14 5.75 5.25 -12.99
C GLY A 14 4.61 4.45 -13.66
N LYS A 15 4.45 3.20 -13.22
CA LYS A 15 3.47 2.25 -13.79
C LYS A 15 2.03 2.76 -13.68
N ASP A 16 1.70 3.42 -12.58
CA ASP A 16 0.36 3.89 -12.27
C ASP A 16 0.19 5.39 -12.58
N ARG A 17 0.85 5.91 -13.63
CA ARG A 17 0.79 7.33 -14.00
C ARG A 17 -0.65 7.79 -14.28
N GLY A 18 -1.04 8.92 -13.69
CA GLY A 18 -2.36 9.52 -13.85
C GLY A 18 -3.42 8.99 -12.90
N VAL A 19 -3.12 7.95 -12.11
CA VAL A 19 -4.02 7.46 -11.06
C VAL A 19 -4.13 8.50 -9.95
N LYS A 20 -5.37 8.80 -9.55
CA LYS A 20 -5.70 9.59 -8.37
C LYS A 20 -5.95 8.66 -7.20
N GLY A 21 -5.50 9.04 -6.02
CA GLY A 21 -5.76 8.25 -4.82
C GLY A 21 -5.58 9.05 -3.54
N LYS A 22 -6.20 8.54 -2.48
CA LYS A 22 -6.04 9.06 -1.13
C LYS A 22 -4.79 8.48 -0.47
N VAL A 23 -4.08 9.32 0.26
CA VAL A 23 -2.91 8.89 1.06
C VAL A 23 -3.37 8.17 2.32
N LEU A 24 -3.05 6.88 2.43
CA LEU A 24 -3.34 6.03 3.59
C LEU A 24 -2.30 6.24 4.71
N GLU A 25 -1.04 6.38 4.33
CA GLU A 25 0.07 6.55 5.24
C GLU A 25 1.17 7.39 4.60
N ALA A 26 1.80 8.26 5.39
CA ALA A 26 2.95 9.05 4.99
C ALA A 26 4.07 8.78 5.99
N ASP A 27 5.18 8.22 5.51
CA ASP A 27 6.39 7.98 6.28
C ASP A 27 7.40 9.12 5.98
N PRO A 28 7.55 10.09 6.88
CA PRO A 28 8.48 11.20 6.70
C PRO A 28 9.95 10.80 6.85
N VAL A 29 10.25 9.66 7.49
CA VAL A 29 11.63 9.18 7.69
C VAL A 29 12.18 8.63 6.38
N THR A 30 11.40 7.78 5.71
CA THR A 30 11.80 7.20 4.43
C THR A 30 11.41 8.06 3.22
N ASN A 31 10.68 9.17 3.44
CA ASN A 31 10.08 10.02 2.41
C ASN A 31 9.17 9.23 1.46
N ARG A 32 8.42 8.25 1.98
CA ARG A 32 7.51 7.40 1.20
C ARG A 32 6.07 7.61 1.61
N VAL A 33 5.16 7.46 0.64
CA VAL A 33 3.71 7.56 0.86
C VAL A 33 3.03 6.32 0.31
N VAL A 34 2.08 5.80 1.07
CA VAL A 34 1.19 4.71 0.67
C VAL A 34 -0.10 5.34 0.16
N VAL A 35 -0.35 5.20 -1.13
CA VAL A 35 -1.55 5.71 -1.81
C VAL A 35 -2.46 4.54 -2.15
N GLU A 36 -3.76 4.72 -1.93
CA GLU A 36 -4.74 3.70 -2.28
C GLU A 36 -4.70 3.38 -3.78
N GLY A 37 -4.72 2.09 -4.12
CA GLY A 37 -4.85 1.64 -5.51
C GLY A 37 -3.57 1.65 -6.34
N VAL A 38 -2.49 2.23 -5.85
CA VAL A 38 -1.20 2.38 -6.56
C VAL A 38 -0.23 1.29 -6.13
N ASN A 39 0.64 0.83 -7.04
CA ASN A 39 1.70 -0.15 -6.78
C ASN A 39 1.21 -1.45 -6.11
N ARG A 40 0.08 -2.00 -6.59
CA ARG A 40 -0.44 -3.28 -6.09
C ARG A 40 0.46 -4.43 -6.52
N VAL A 41 0.92 -5.21 -5.54
CA VAL A 41 1.77 -6.38 -5.75
C VAL A 41 1.13 -7.59 -5.07
N LYS A 42 1.01 -8.69 -5.81
CA LYS A 42 0.60 -9.98 -5.23
C LYS A 42 1.81 -10.59 -4.53
N LYS A 43 1.70 -10.84 -3.22
CA LYS A 43 2.73 -11.53 -2.45
C LYS A 43 2.17 -12.86 -2.00
N HIS A 44 2.77 -13.95 -2.47
CA HIS A 44 2.44 -15.28 -1.96
C HIS A 44 2.97 -15.43 -0.54
N THR A 45 2.08 -15.60 0.43
CA THR A 45 2.45 -15.85 1.83
C THR A 45 2.22 -17.32 2.18
N ARG A 46 3.23 -17.95 2.78
CA ARG A 46 3.13 -19.31 3.31
C ARG A 46 1.96 -19.38 4.30
N LEU A 47 1.17 -20.43 4.19
CA LEU A 47 0.08 -20.74 5.11
C LEU A 47 0.61 -20.78 6.55
N SER A 48 0.11 -19.87 7.39
CA SER A 48 0.37 -19.87 8.81
C SER A 48 -0.86 -20.43 9.53
N THR A 49 -0.64 -21.42 10.39
CA THR A 49 -1.68 -21.95 11.27
C THR A 49 -1.71 -21.06 12.51
N SER A 50 -2.80 -20.31 12.68
CA SER A 50 -3.06 -19.61 13.94
C SER A 50 -3.26 -20.63 15.07
N ALA A 51 -2.92 -20.28 16.31
CA ALA A 51 -3.09 -21.13 17.49
C ALA A 51 -4.53 -21.64 17.71
N ARG A 52 -5.52 -21.04 17.04
CA ARG A 52 -6.93 -21.47 17.00
C ARG A 52 -7.29 -22.40 15.81
N GLY A 53 -6.31 -22.94 15.09
CA GLY A 53 -6.52 -23.86 13.97
C GLY A 53 -6.96 -23.20 12.64
N ALA A 54 -7.15 -21.88 12.61
CA ALA A 54 -7.45 -21.15 11.40
C ALA A 54 -6.21 -21.04 10.51
N LYS A 55 -6.26 -21.63 9.30
CA LYS A 55 -5.25 -21.47 8.27
C LYS A 55 -5.41 -20.09 7.64
N ALA A 56 -4.42 -19.21 7.82
CA ALA A 56 -4.38 -17.90 7.17
C ALA A 56 -3.20 -17.90 6.18
N GLY A 57 -3.50 -17.72 4.89
CA GLY A 57 -2.53 -17.75 3.79
C GLY A 57 -3.11 -18.39 2.54
N GLY A 58 -2.50 -18.13 1.39
CA GLY A 58 -3.09 -18.34 0.06
C GLY A 58 -2.77 -17.14 -0.83
N ILE A 59 -2.89 -17.30 -2.15
CA ILE A 59 -2.55 -16.25 -3.14
C ILE A 59 -3.49 -15.06 -3.06
#